data_AF-A0A6C1QY08-F1
#
_entry.id   AF-A0A6C1QY08-F1
#
_cell.length_a   1.000
_cell.length_b   1.000
_cell.length_c   1.000
_cell.angle_alpha   90.00
_cell.angle_beta   90.00
_cell.angle_gamma   90.00
#
_symmetry.space_group_name_H-M   'P 1'
#
loop_
_entity.id
_entity.type
_entity.pdbx_description
1 polymer ?
#
loop_
_entity_poly.entity_id
_entity_poly.type
_entity_poly.pdbx_seq_one_letter_code
_entity_poly.pdbx_strand_id
1 'polypeptide(L)'
;MCGITGANFAAESAIARANHACRHRGPDATGIFCDGHVTLGHQRLSIIDLSTAADQPMSYTHAGRTVHIVFNGEVYNFAEIRAELQQQGYRFSTHGDTEVILAAYLHYGEECFHRFEGMWALALYEAGSLLLSVDQFGKKPLYYHVDP
;
A
#
# COMPACT_ATOMS: atom_id res chain seq x y z
N MET A 1 10.41 8.50 5.77
CA MET A 1 9.82 8.20 4.45
C MET A 1 9.80 6.70 4.35
N CYS A 2 8.66 6.01 4.30
CA CYS A 2 8.60 4.55 4.37
C CYS A 2 9.46 3.82 3.32
N GLY A 3 9.74 2.54 3.58
CA GLY A 3 10.32 1.61 2.61
C GLY A 3 9.29 0.55 2.20
N ILE A 4 9.27 0.20 0.92
CA ILE A 4 8.45 -0.90 0.39
C ILE A 4 9.36 -1.92 -0.30
N THR A 5 9.02 -3.20 -0.16
CA THR A 5 9.71 -4.32 -0.80
C THR A 5 8.67 -5.34 -1.27
N GLY A 6 8.99 -6.15 -2.28
CA GLY A 6 8.06 -7.17 -2.74
C GLY A 6 8.66 -8.18 -3.72
N ALA A 7 7.98 -9.31 -3.85
CA ALA A 7 8.24 -10.38 -4.80
C ALA A 7 6.91 -11.00 -5.27
N ASN A 8 6.81 -11.43 -6.51
CA ASN A 8 5.67 -12.18 -7.06
C ASN A 8 5.79 -13.70 -6.83
N PHE A 9 6.36 -14.08 -5.68
CA PHE A 9 6.49 -15.44 -5.18
C PHE A 9 6.71 -15.41 -3.66
N ALA A 10 6.65 -16.58 -3.01
CA ALA A 10 6.98 -16.74 -1.59
C ALA A 10 8.48 -16.47 -1.34
N ALA A 11 8.78 -15.41 -0.57
CA ALA A 11 10.11 -14.89 -0.39
C ALA A 11 10.33 -14.21 0.98
N GLU A 12 9.61 -14.62 2.02
CA GLU A 12 9.55 -13.96 3.33
C GLU A 12 10.93 -13.69 3.92
N SER A 13 11.84 -14.68 3.84
CA SER A 13 13.20 -14.52 4.35
C SER A 13 14.01 -13.48 3.57
N ALA A 14 13.83 -13.38 2.26
CA ALA A 14 14.50 -12.38 1.44
C ALA A 14 13.91 -10.99 1.68
N ILE A 15 12.59 -10.90 1.76
CA ILE A 15 11.86 -9.66 2.06
C ILE A 15 12.19 -9.15 3.46
N ALA A 16 12.33 -10.01 4.47
CA ALA A 16 12.78 -9.62 5.80
C ALA A 16 14.18 -8.97 5.80
N ARG A 17 15.12 -9.52 5.01
CA ARG A 17 16.45 -8.92 4.85
C ARG A 17 16.40 -7.59 4.10
N ALA A 18 15.61 -7.49 3.04
CA ALA A 18 15.41 -6.25 2.29
C ALA A 18 14.78 -5.16 3.18
N ASN A 19 13.75 -5.52 3.95
CA ASN A 19 13.15 -4.67 4.96
C ASN A 19 14.20 -4.18 5.97
N HIS A 20 15.04 -5.07 6.49
CA HIS A 20 16.10 -4.66 7.43
C HIS A 20 17.09 -3.66 6.80
N ALA A 21 17.51 -3.88 5.56
CA ALA A 21 18.38 -2.93 4.83
C ALA A 21 17.71 -1.55 4.63
N CYS A 22 16.39 -1.53 4.45
CA CYS A 22 15.60 -0.31 4.32
C CYS A 22 15.13 0.29 5.65
N ARG A 23 15.51 -0.25 6.82
CA ARG A 23 15.00 0.18 8.13
C ARG A 23 15.19 1.69 8.41
N HIS A 24 16.27 2.29 7.93
CA HIS A 24 16.54 3.72 8.09
C HIS A 24 15.46 4.63 7.48
N ARG A 25 14.65 4.11 6.56
CA ARG A 25 13.54 4.82 5.91
C ARG A 25 12.31 4.93 6.82
N GLY A 26 12.04 3.88 7.60
CA GLY A 26 10.89 3.79 8.50
C GLY A 26 11.23 2.93 9.71
N PRO A 27 11.67 3.52 10.84
CA PRO A 27 12.15 2.78 12.00
C PRO A 27 11.04 2.32 12.96
N ASP A 28 9.79 2.74 12.75
CA ASP A 28 8.72 2.62 13.75
C ASP A 28 8.05 1.25 13.74
N ALA A 29 7.83 0.67 12.55
CA ALA A 29 7.24 -0.67 12.41
C ALA A 29 7.72 -1.37 11.13
N THR A 30 7.71 -2.69 11.16
CA THR A 30 8.03 -3.56 10.02
C THR A 30 6.92 -4.58 9.83
N GLY A 31 6.57 -4.87 8.58
CA GLY A 31 5.53 -5.85 8.27
C GLY A 31 5.85 -6.66 7.01
N ILE A 32 5.30 -7.88 6.96
CA ILE A 32 5.38 -8.80 5.82
C ILE A 32 4.00 -9.45 5.64
N PHE A 33 3.55 -9.53 4.41
CA PHE A 33 2.39 -10.29 3.97
C PHE A 33 2.88 -11.31 2.93
N CYS A 34 2.47 -12.58 3.06
CA CYS A 34 2.74 -13.62 2.08
C CYS A 34 1.52 -14.55 1.97
N ASP A 35 1.11 -14.85 0.74
CA ASP A 35 0.04 -15.82 0.45
C ASP A 35 0.51 -17.00 -0.41
N GLY A 36 1.83 -17.13 -0.61
CA GLY A 36 2.44 -18.13 -1.48
C GLY A 36 2.69 -17.66 -2.92
N HIS A 37 1.87 -16.73 -3.42
CA HIS A 37 1.99 -16.16 -4.77
C HIS A 37 2.62 -14.77 -4.79
N VAL A 38 2.52 -14.05 -3.67
CA VAL A 38 3.18 -12.76 -3.50
C VAL A 38 3.79 -12.68 -2.11
N THR A 39 4.88 -11.95 -1.98
CA THR A 39 5.38 -11.46 -0.69
C THR A 39 5.50 -9.95 -0.75
N LEU A 40 4.83 -9.22 0.14
CA LEU A 40 4.92 -7.76 0.27
C LEU A 40 5.55 -7.39 1.61
N GLY A 41 6.44 -6.42 1.63
CA GLY A 41 7.12 -5.94 2.83
C GLY A 41 7.08 -4.43 2.97
N HIS A 42 7.01 -3.95 4.21
CA HIS A 42 6.96 -2.52 4.51
C HIS A 42 7.82 -2.15 5.73
N GLN A 43 8.46 -0.99 5.65
CA GLN A 43 9.16 -0.29 6.74
C GLN A 43 8.49 1.06 6.97
N ARG A 44 7.91 1.25 8.15
CA ARG A 44 6.98 2.34 8.44
C ARG A 44 7.66 3.51 9.15
N LEU A 45 7.42 4.71 8.64
CA LEU A 45 7.53 5.95 9.41
C LEU A 45 6.11 6.46 9.65
N SER A 46 5.71 6.56 10.90
CA SER A 46 4.36 6.92 11.32
C SER A 46 4.20 8.44 11.29
N ILE A 47 3.38 8.96 10.38
CA ILE A 47 3.18 10.41 10.20
C ILE A 47 1.71 10.80 10.40
N ILE A 48 0.79 10.23 9.63
CA ILE A 48 -0.62 10.65 9.61
C ILE A 48 -1.43 9.96 10.71
N ASP A 49 -1.47 8.63 10.69
CA ASP A 49 -2.15 7.81 11.71
C ASP A 49 -1.07 7.08 12.51
N LEU A 50 -0.92 7.38 13.79
CA LEU A 50 0.14 6.78 14.61
C LEU A 50 -0.23 5.41 15.18
N SER A 51 -1.46 4.94 14.94
CA SER A 51 -1.94 3.66 15.45
C SER A 51 -1.34 2.48 14.68
N THR A 52 -1.28 1.33 15.34
CA THR A 52 -0.91 0.05 14.71
C THR A 52 -1.97 -0.45 13.72
N ALA A 53 -3.19 0.09 13.77
CA ALA A 53 -4.21 -0.20 12.76
C ALA A 53 -3.82 0.33 11.38
N ALA A 54 -2.92 1.32 11.32
CA ALA A 54 -2.36 1.86 10.09
C ALA A 54 -1.03 1.20 9.67
N ASP A 55 -0.64 0.09 10.30
CA ASP A 55 0.52 -0.67 9.91
C ASP A 55 0.30 -1.36 8.55
N GLN A 56 1.40 -1.58 7.85
CA GLN A 56 1.41 -2.18 6.52
C GLN A 56 2.35 -3.39 6.48
N PRO A 57 2.13 -4.39 5.59
CA PRO A 57 1.11 -4.42 4.53
C PRO A 57 -0.34 -4.37 5.05
N MET A 58 -1.15 -3.49 4.48
CA MET A 58 -2.54 -3.28 4.91
C MET A 58 -3.48 -4.07 3.99
N SER A 59 -4.58 -4.58 4.55
CA SER A 59 -5.60 -5.29 3.79
C SER A 59 -6.96 -4.63 3.99
N TYR A 60 -7.79 -4.64 2.96
CA TYR A 60 -9.16 -4.13 3.04
C TYR A 60 -10.11 -5.05 2.27
N THR A 61 -11.26 -5.33 2.88
CA THR A 61 -12.28 -6.21 2.30
C THR A 61 -13.59 -5.46 2.13
N HIS A 62 -14.15 -5.49 0.92
CA HIS A 62 -15.49 -4.96 0.63
C HIS A 62 -16.20 -5.88 -0.37
N ALA A 63 -17.47 -6.19 -0.11
CA ALA A 63 -18.31 -7.03 -0.98
C ALA A 63 -17.65 -8.35 -1.41
N GLY A 64 -16.90 -9.00 -0.50
CA GLY A 64 -16.24 -10.29 -0.75
C GLY A 64 -14.91 -10.22 -1.53
N ARG A 65 -14.46 -9.01 -1.90
CA ARG A 65 -13.14 -8.78 -2.50
C ARG A 65 -12.17 -8.27 -1.44
N THR A 66 -10.95 -8.79 -1.43
CA THR A 66 -9.89 -8.38 -0.51
C THR A 66 -8.68 -7.92 -1.31
N VAL A 67 -8.17 -6.75 -0.97
CA VAL A 67 -6.99 -6.15 -1.60
C VAL A 67 -5.95 -5.88 -0.53
N HIS A 68 -4.69 -6.14 -0.87
CA HIS A 68 -3.53 -5.91 -0.02
C HIS A 68 -2.65 -4.81 -0.60
N ILE A 69 -2.05 -3.97 0.24
CA ILE A 69 -1.20 -2.86 -0.18
C ILE A 69 0.10 -2.79 0.60
N VAL A 70 1.17 -2.40 -0.09
CA VAL A 70 2.31 -1.68 0.49
C VAL A 70 2.47 -0.34 -0.21
N PHE A 71 2.69 0.72 0.55
CA PHE A 71 2.61 2.09 0.08
C PHE A 71 3.63 2.96 0.80
N ASN A 72 4.44 3.67 0.02
CA ASN A 72 5.32 4.73 0.48
C ASN A 72 4.91 6.01 -0.24
N GLY A 73 4.35 6.96 0.49
CA GLY A 73 3.81 8.16 -0.10
C GLY A 73 2.85 8.89 0.81
N GLU A 74 2.08 9.77 0.19
CA GLU A 74 0.93 10.43 0.77
C GLU A 74 -0.06 10.77 -0.35
N VAL A 75 -1.34 10.43 -0.17
CA VAL A 75 -2.44 10.94 -1.00
C VAL A 75 -3.10 12.07 -0.22
N TYR A 76 -2.85 13.31 -0.61
CA TYR A 76 -3.24 14.52 0.14
C TYR A 76 -4.76 14.71 0.19
N ASN A 77 -5.46 14.39 -0.89
CA ASN A 77 -6.91 14.54 -0.97
C ASN A 77 -7.69 13.31 -0.46
N PHE A 78 -7.06 12.45 0.36
CA PHE A 78 -7.70 11.24 0.88
C PHE A 78 -8.96 11.51 1.72
N ALA A 79 -9.04 12.66 2.40
CA ALA A 79 -10.19 13.02 3.21
C ALA A 79 -11.45 13.27 2.34
N GLU A 80 -11.28 13.87 1.17
CA GLU A 80 -12.35 14.11 0.20
C GLU A 80 -12.83 12.78 -0.40
N ILE A 81 -11.89 11.96 -0.86
CA ILE A 81 -12.17 10.63 -1.42
C ILE A 81 -12.83 9.72 -0.37
N ARG A 82 -12.39 9.78 0.89
CA ARG A 82 -13.02 9.07 2.01
C ARG A 82 -14.50 9.44 2.13
N ALA A 83 -14.81 10.73 2.11
CA ALA A 83 -16.19 11.20 2.23
C ALA A 83 -17.07 10.70 1.08
N GLU A 84 -16.56 10.71 -0.16
CA GLU A 84 -17.25 10.14 -1.32
C GLU A 84 -17.51 8.63 -1.13
N LEU A 85 -16.50 7.86 -0.74
CA LEU A 85 -16.61 6.41 -0.56
C LEU A 85 -17.54 6.04 0.60
N GLN A 86 -17.58 6.84 1.68
CA GLN A 86 -18.54 6.64 2.77
C GLN A 86 -19.99 6.74 2.27
N GLN A 87 -20.28 7.66 1.34
CA GLN A 87 -21.61 7.77 0.72
C GLN A 87 -21.94 6.54 -0.15
N GLN A 88 -20.92 5.86 -0.68
CA GLN A 88 -21.05 4.60 -1.41
C GLN A 88 -21.11 3.36 -0.48
N GLY A 89 -21.10 3.54 0.85
CA GLY A 89 -21.23 2.47 1.83
C GLY A 89 -19.91 1.86 2.32
N TYR A 90 -18.76 2.43 1.96
CA TYR A 90 -17.47 2.02 2.51
C TYR A 90 -17.32 2.47 3.97
N ARG A 91 -16.65 1.63 4.76
CA ARG A 91 -16.35 1.88 6.18
C ARG A 91 -14.84 1.92 6.37
N PHE A 92 -14.38 2.73 7.31
CA PHE A 92 -12.97 2.95 7.59
C PHE A 92 -12.70 2.73 9.07
N SER A 93 -11.57 2.10 9.35
CA SER A 93 -11.09 1.76 10.70
C SER A 93 -9.86 2.58 11.10
N THR A 94 -9.21 3.22 10.14
CA THR A 94 -8.04 4.07 10.30
C THR A 94 -8.37 5.53 9.95
N HIS A 95 -7.42 6.43 10.19
CA HIS A 95 -7.50 7.85 9.79
C HIS A 95 -6.51 8.19 8.67
N GLY A 96 -5.78 7.20 8.15
CA GLY A 96 -4.81 7.37 7.09
C GLY A 96 -5.39 7.28 5.69
N ASP A 97 -4.56 7.64 4.73
CA ASP A 97 -4.78 7.54 3.29
C ASP A 97 -4.71 6.10 2.77
N THR A 98 -3.89 5.24 3.39
CA THR A 98 -3.65 3.86 2.93
C THR A 98 -4.95 3.05 2.81
N GLU A 99 -5.84 3.14 3.80
CA GLU A 99 -7.15 2.46 3.76
C GLU A 99 -8.07 3.07 2.70
N VAL A 100 -7.95 4.37 2.44
CA VAL A 100 -8.69 5.08 1.39
C VAL A 100 -8.23 4.63 0.00
N ILE A 101 -6.92 4.42 -0.21
CA ILE A 101 -6.39 3.91 -1.48
C ILE A 101 -6.97 2.52 -1.78
N LEU A 102 -6.99 1.62 -0.79
CA LEU A 102 -7.56 0.28 -0.93
C LEU A 102 -9.05 0.33 -1.28
N ALA A 103 -9.83 1.14 -0.54
CA ALA A 103 -11.26 1.32 -0.80
C ALA A 103 -11.53 1.95 -2.17
N ALA A 104 -10.75 2.95 -2.56
CA ALA A 104 -10.84 3.61 -3.86
C ALA A 104 -10.52 2.65 -5.02
N TYR A 105 -9.51 1.79 -4.88
CA TYR A 105 -9.21 0.75 -5.87
C TYR A 105 -10.34 -0.28 -5.98
N LEU A 106 -10.92 -0.72 -4.86
CA LEU A 106 -12.08 -1.62 -4.91
C LEU A 106 -13.30 -1.00 -5.61
N HIS A 107 -13.50 0.31 -5.48
CA HIS A 107 -14.64 1.03 -6.03
C HIS A 107 -14.45 1.45 -7.49
N TYR A 108 -13.33 2.11 -7.80
CA TYR A 108 -13.06 2.73 -9.09
C TYR A 108 -12.11 1.90 -9.98
N GLY A 109 -11.50 0.83 -9.45
CA GLY A 109 -10.43 0.12 -10.16
C GLY A 109 -9.18 0.99 -10.32
N GLU A 110 -8.45 0.79 -11.41
CA GLU A 110 -7.22 1.55 -11.74
C GLU A 110 -7.49 3.04 -11.98
N GLU A 111 -8.71 3.42 -12.34
CA GLU A 111 -9.10 4.83 -12.52
C GLU A 111 -9.01 5.65 -11.21
N CYS A 112 -8.88 4.99 -10.05
CA CYS A 112 -8.64 5.69 -8.79
C CYS A 112 -7.38 6.56 -8.82
N PHE A 113 -6.33 6.16 -9.58
CA PHE A 113 -5.07 6.90 -9.64
C PHE A 113 -5.22 8.29 -10.28
N HIS A 114 -6.20 8.46 -11.18
CA HIS A 114 -6.54 9.78 -11.75
C HIS A 114 -7.20 10.72 -10.74
N ARG A 115 -7.71 10.18 -9.62
CA ARG A 115 -8.34 10.96 -8.54
C ARG A 115 -7.36 11.36 -7.44
N PHE A 116 -6.15 10.80 -7.42
CA PHE A 116 -5.20 11.04 -6.33
C PHE A 116 -4.35 12.28 -6.58
N GLU A 117 -4.35 13.16 -5.59
CA GLU A 117 -3.38 14.26 -5.49
C GLU A 117 -2.33 13.85 -4.46
N GLY A 118 -1.07 13.75 -4.85
CA GLY A 118 -0.10 13.15 -3.94
C GLY A 118 1.31 12.95 -4.45
N MET A 119 2.00 12.08 -3.72
CA MET A 119 3.26 11.48 -4.10
C MET A 119 3.25 10.04 -3.63
N TRP A 120 3.56 9.06 -4.48
CA TRP A 120 3.45 7.67 -4.09
C TRP A 120 4.33 6.74 -4.91
N ALA A 121 4.67 5.65 -4.25
CA ALA A 121 5.09 4.38 -4.82
C ALA A 121 4.32 3.31 -4.06
N LEU A 122 3.61 2.44 -4.77
CA LEU A 122 2.81 1.39 -4.15
C LEU A 122 2.76 0.10 -4.95
N ALA A 123 2.40 -0.97 -4.25
CA ALA A 123 2.00 -2.24 -4.83
C ALA A 123 0.64 -2.65 -4.25
N LEU A 124 -0.30 -2.97 -5.12
CA LEU A 124 -1.62 -3.54 -4.79
C LEU A 124 -1.68 -4.98 -5.25
N TYR A 125 -2.21 -5.86 -4.40
CA TYR A 125 -2.39 -7.27 -4.73
C TYR A 125 -3.85 -7.70 -4.49
N GLU A 126 -4.46 -8.28 -5.52
CA GLU A 126 -5.81 -8.84 -5.49
C GLU A 126 -5.87 -10.11 -6.34
N ALA A 127 -6.25 -11.24 -5.74
CA ALA A 127 -6.59 -12.49 -6.45
C ALA A 127 -5.56 -12.92 -7.52
N GLY A 128 -4.27 -12.87 -7.20
CA GLY A 128 -3.19 -13.25 -8.13
C GLY A 128 -2.72 -12.13 -9.07
N SER A 129 -3.35 -10.97 -9.05
CA SER A 129 -2.92 -9.78 -9.81
C SER A 129 -2.11 -8.84 -8.90
N LEU A 130 -0.92 -8.47 -9.36
CA LEU A 130 -0.04 -7.50 -8.70
C LEU A 130 0.06 -6.24 -9.56
N LEU A 131 -0.43 -5.12 -9.06
CA LEU A 131 -0.35 -3.82 -9.71
C LEU A 131 0.69 -2.94 -8.99
N LEU A 132 1.57 -2.32 -9.77
CA LEU A 132 2.54 -1.35 -9.27
C LEU A 132 2.17 0.05 -9.80
N SER A 133 2.22 1.06 -8.94
CA SER A 133 1.90 2.43 -9.32
C SER A 133 2.86 3.43 -8.68
N VAL A 134 3.23 4.45 -9.45
CA VAL A 134 4.01 5.61 -9.02
C VAL A 134 3.27 6.89 -9.37
N ASP A 135 3.48 7.96 -8.60
CA ASP A 135 2.89 9.26 -8.91
C ASP A 135 3.40 9.84 -10.24
N GLN A 136 2.70 10.86 -10.75
CA GLN A 136 2.94 11.46 -12.08
C GLN A 136 4.36 11.98 -12.27
N PHE A 137 5.07 12.28 -11.18
CA PHE A 137 6.43 12.81 -11.21
C PHE A 137 7.46 11.84 -10.62
N GLY A 138 7.05 10.63 -10.22
CA GLY A 138 7.93 9.64 -9.59
C GLY A 138 8.63 10.17 -8.34
N LYS A 139 7.95 11.02 -7.54
CA LYS A 139 8.55 11.63 -6.32
C LYS A 139 9.00 10.56 -5.32
N LYS A 140 8.32 9.42 -5.27
CA LYS A 140 8.74 8.26 -4.49
C LYS A 140 9.36 7.20 -5.41
N PRO A 141 10.59 6.76 -5.14
CA PRO A 141 11.25 5.80 -6.02
C PRO A 141 10.63 4.41 -5.87
N LEU A 142 10.42 3.75 -7.02
CA LEU A 142 10.05 2.34 -7.15
C LEU A 142 10.92 1.71 -8.23
N TYR A 143 11.54 0.57 -7.91
CA TYR A 143 12.38 -0.20 -8.82
C TYR A 143 11.79 -1.59 -8.93
N TYR A 144 11.79 -2.16 -10.13
CA TYR A 144 11.40 -3.54 -10.35
C TYR A 144 12.47 -4.26 -11.18
N HIS A 145 12.53 -5.57 -10.99
CA HIS A 145 13.37 -6.49 -11.74
C HIS A 145 12.51 -7.67 -12.16
N VAL A 146 12.82 -8.24 -13.32
CA VAL A 146 12.21 -9.46 -13.82
C VAL A 146 13.34 -10.44 -14.03
N ASP A 147 13.29 -11.56 -13.30
CA ASP A 147 14.24 -12.65 -13.50
C ASP A 147 14.06 -13.25 -14.91
N PRO A 148 15.14 -13.79 -15.53
CA PRO A 148 15.11 -14.35 -16.88
C PRO A 148 14.16 -15.52 -17.08
#